data_AF-A0A520K3P6-F1
#
_entry.id   AF-A0A520K3P6-F1
#
_cell.length_a   1.000
_cell.length_b   1.000
_cell.length_c   1.000
_cell.angle_alpha   90.00
_cell.angle_beta   90.00
_cell.angle_gamma   90.00
#
_symmetry.space_group_name_H-M   'P 1'
#
loop_
_entity.id
_entity.type
_entity.pdbx_description
1 polymer ?
#
loop_
_entity_poly.entity_id
_entity_poly.type
_entity_poly.pdbx_seq_one_letter_code
_entity_poly.pdbx_strand_id
1 'polypeptide(L)'
;MKQSYVSAQESNLKLIVKVALGIIFQAPLLFIPAGTLAWPEAWLFLVLFTCYALGATFYLKKHNPELLSRRTSFKLPEKGWDKLFLLSTTILFVVTYILMPLDAVRYKWSS
;
A
#
# COMPACT_ATOMS: atom_id res chain seq x y z
N MET A 1 -15.41 28.62 5.93
CA MET A 1 -14.74 28.09 4.72
C MET A 1 -13.26 28.52 4.66
N LYS A 2 -12.41 28.07 5.60
CA LYS A 2 -10.96 28.39 5.61
C LYS A 2 -10.07 27.18 6.01
N GLN A 3 -10.54 25.95 5.82
CA GLN A 3 -9.73 24.75 6.09
C GLN A 3 -8.89 24.30 4.87
N SER A 4 -9.05 24.96 3.72
CA SER A 4 -8.55 24.51 2.42
C SER A 4 -7.10 24.85 2.09
N TYR A 5 -6.40 25.63 2.93
CA TYR A 5 -5.00 26.00 2.67
C TYR A 5 -3.98 25.22 3.53
N VAL A 6 -4.41 24.52 4.58
CA VAL A 6 -3.50 23.83 5.52
C VAL A 6 -3.14 22.40 5.06
N SER A 7 -3.83 21.82 4.07
CA SER A 7 -3.50 20.49 3.53
C SER A 7 -2.37 20.49 2.50
N ALA A 8 -1.95 21.66 1.99
CA ALA A 8 -0.89 21.79 0.99
C ALA A 8 0.52 21.45 1.53
N GLN A 9 0.67 21.27 2.84
CA GLN A 9 1.94 20.96 3.47
C GLN A 9 1.85 19.73 4.39
N GLU A 10 1.36 18.60 3.87
CA GLU A 10 1.77 17.33 4.49
C GLU A 10 3.29 17.24 4.40
N SER A 11 3.94 17.34 5.57
CA SER A 11 5.39 17.21 5.71
C SER A 11 5.86 15.94 4.99
N ASN A 12 6.99 16.01 4.29
CA ASN A 12 7.59 14.84 3.64
C ASN A 12 7.70 13.66 4.61
N LEU A 13 7.97 13.96 5.89
CA LEU A 13 8.02 12.96 6.95
C LEU A 13 6.70 12.21 7.10
N LYS A 14 5.55 12.89 7.09
CA LYS A 14 4.24 12.26 7.22
C LYS A 14 3.95 11.32 6.04
N LEU A 15 4.32 11.72 4.83
CA LEU A 15 4.15 10.91 3.63
C LEU A 15 5.04 9.67 3.65
N ILE A 16 6.31 9.84 4.04
CA ILE A 16 7.25 8.73 4.20
C ILE A 16 6.76 7.76 5.27
N VAL A 17 6.29 8.26 6.41
CA VAL A 17 5.72 7.42 7.49
C VAL A 17 4.50 6.65 6.99
N LYS A 18 3.61 7.25 6.22
CA LYS A 18 2.45 6.55 5.64
C LYS A 18 2.87 5.42 4.69
N VAL A 19 3.86 5.66 3.83
CA VAL A 19 4.41 4.61 2.96
C VAL A 19 5.06 3.51 3.81
N ALA A 20 5.88 3.87 4.80
CA ALA A 20 6.52 2.92 5.70
C ALA A 20 5.52 2.05 6.46
N LEU A 21 4.42 2.64 6.98
CA LEU A 21 3.33 1.91 7.60
C LEU A 21 2.68 0.91 6.63
N GLY A 22 2.51 1.30 5.37
CA GLY A 22 2.03 0.40 4.32
C GLY A 22 2.96 -0.80 4.10
N ILE A 23 4.28 -0.59 4.13
CA ILE A 23 5.27 -1.68 4.00
C ILE A 23 5.28 -2.59 5.23
N ILE A 24 5.22 -2.00 6.43
CA ILE A 24 5.13 -2.74 7.70
C ILE A 24 3.86 -3.60 7.74
N PHE A 25 2.77 -3.15 7.10
CA PHE A 25 1.56 -3.96 6.97
C PHE A 25 1.71 -5.12 5.97
N GLN A 26 2.39 -4.91 4.85
CA GLN A 26 2.58 -5.94 3.81
C GLN A 26 3.59 -7.03 4.21
N ALA A 27 4.67 -6.66 4.89
CA ALA A 27 5.76 -7.60 5.21
C ALA A 27 5.27 -8.83 6.03
N PRO A 28 4.47 -8.69 7.10
CA PRO A 28 3.90 -9.83 7.81
C PRO A 28 3.02 -10.71 6.91
N LEU A 29 2.23 -10.12 6.02
CA LEU A 29 1.36 -10.86 5.10
C LEU A 29 2.15 -11.74 4.12
N LEU A 30 3.38 -11.36 3.78
CA LEU A 30 4.28 -12.15 2.95
C LEU A 30 5.05 -13.18 3.78
N PHE A 31 5.71 -12.75 4.85
CA PHE A 31 6.69 -13.58 5.54
C PHE A 31 6.10 -14.58 6.54
N ILE A 32 4.94 -14.29 7.15
CA ILE A 32 4.26 -15.23 8.05
C ILE A 32 3.85 -16.50 7.30
N PRO A 33 3.07 -16.43 6.19
CA PRO A 33 2.74 -17.63 5.42
C PRO A 33 3.95 -18.27 4.74
N ALA A 34 4.96 -17.49 4.32
CA ALA A 34 6.22 -18.05 3.80
C ALA A 34 6.92 -18.93 4.85
N GLY A 35 6.88 -18.54 6.12
CA GLY A 35 7.58 -19.20 7.21
C GLY A 35 9.10 -19.00 7.17
N THR A 36 9.60 -18.10 6.33
CA THR A 36 11.03 -17.82 6.19
C THR A 36 11.25 -16.37 5.74
N LEU A 37 12.31 -15.74 6.22
CA LEU A 37 12.79 -14.44 5.72
C LEU A 37 13.82 -14.59 4.59
N ALA A 38 14.32 -15.82 4.34
CA ALA A 38 15.28 -16.12 3.30
C ALA A 38 14.58 -16.27 1.93
N TRP A 39 13.77 -15.27 1.56
CA TRP A 39 13.06 -15.21 0.29
C TRP A 39 13.41 -13.89 -0.44
N PRO A 40 14.48 -13.87 -1.25
CA PRO A 40 14.97 -12.66 -1.91
C PRO A 40 13.93 -11.96 -2.80
N GLU A 41 13.06 -12.73 -3.47
CA GLU A 41 12.02 -12.17 -4.34
C GLU A 41 11.00 -11.32 -3.57
N ALA A 42 10.64 -11.71 -2.34
CA ALA A 42 9.77 -10.87 -1.51
C ALA A 42 10.44 -9.57 -1.08
N TRP A 43 11.74 -9.61 -0.76
CA TRP A 43 12.48 -8.39 -0.46
C TRP A 43 12.58 -7.49 -1.68
N LEU A 44 12.86 -8.04 -2.86
CA LEU A 44 12.89 -7.30 -4.11
C LEU A 44 11.53 -6.66 -4.41
N PHE A 45 10.45 -7.41 -4.26
CA PHE A 45 9.09 -6.90 -4.38
C PHE A 45 8.84 -5.73 -3.42
N LEU A 46 9.16 -5.87 -2.13
CA LEU A 46 8.97 -4.81 -1.14
C LEU A 46 9.78 -3.55 -1.48
N VAL A 47 11.03 -3.69 -1.91
CA VAL A 47 11.87 -2.56 -2.33
C VAL A 47 11.26 -1.85 -3.55
N LEU A 48 10.92 -2.61 -4.60
CA LEU A 48 10.32 -2.05 -5.82
C LEU A 48 8.99 -1.36 -5.53
N PHE A 49 8.13 -1.98 -4.74
CA PHE A 49 6.85 -1.42 -4.34
C PHE A 49 7.05 -0.13 -3.51
N THR A 50 8.02 -0.12 -2.60
CA THR A 50 8.37 1.08 -1.81
C THR A 50 8.85 2.22 -2.69
N CYS A 51 9.78 1.95 -3.62
CA CYS A 51 10.29 2.93 -4.57
C CYS A 51 9.16 3.50 -5.43
N TYR A 52 8.28 2.64 -5.95
CA TYR A 52 7.11 3.06 -6.71
C TYR A 52 6.15 3.91 -5.88
N ALA A 53 5.83 3.49 -4.65
CA ALA A 53 4.91 4.21 -3.76
C ALA A 53 5.44 5.60 -3.40
N LEU A 54 6.73 5.72 -3.06
CA LEU A 54 7.39 7.00 -2.82
C LEU A 54 7.41 7.87 -4.08
N GLY A 55 7.82 7.30 -5.22
CA GLY A 55 7.86 8.01 -6.50
C GLY A 55 6.48 8.57 -6.89
N ALA A 56 5.44 7.74 -6.83
CA ALA A 56 4.07 8.14 -7.08
C ALA A 56 3.60 9.22 -6.09
N THR A 57 3.92 9.08 -4.81
CA THR A 57 3.53 10.05 -3.76
C THR A 57 4.18 11.41 -3.98
N PHE A 58 5.49 11.45 -4.26
CA PHE A 58 6.21 12.70 -4.53
C PHE A 58 5.82 13.31 -5.87
N TYR A 59 5.57 12.49 -6.89
CA TYR A 59 5.05 12.93 -8.18
C TYR A 59 3.67 13.59 -8.01
N LEU A 60 2.73 12.94 -7.31
CA LEU A 60 1.42 13.52 -7.00
C LEU A 60 1.54 14.78 -6.14
N LYS A 61 2.44 14.79 -5.15
CA LYS A 61 2.67 15.97 -4.32
C LYS A 61 3.10 17.18 -5.16
N LYS A 62 3.97 16.97 -6.16
CA LYS A 62 4.48 18.03 -7.03
C LYS A 62 3.46 18.48 -8.08
N HIS A 63 2.76 17.53 -8.71
CA HIS A 63 1.92 17.82 -9.87
C HIS A 63 0.45 18.06 -9.51
N ASN A 64 -0.09 17.40 -8.49
CA ASN A 64 -1.51 17.47 -8.10
C ASN A 64 -1.71 17.24 -6.58
N PRO A 65 -1.27 18.17 -5.71
CA PRO A 65 -1.33 18.00 -4.26
C PRO A 65 -2.78 17.89 -3.72
N GLU A 66 -3.75 18.48 -4.41
CA GLU A 66 -5.17 18.34 -4.04
C GLU A 66 -5.64 16.88 -4.15
N LEU A 67 -5.26 16.17 -5.21
CA LEU A 67 -5.58 14.75 -5.38
C LEU A 67 -4.89 13.89 -4.33
N LEU A 68 -3.65 14.23 -3.98
CA LEU A 68 -2.93 13.56 -2.89
C LEU A 68 -3.68 13.72 -1.56
N SER A 69 -4.11 14.94 -1.22
CA SER A 69 -4.83 15.19 0.03
C SER A 69 -6.16 14.42 0.13
N ARG A 70 -6.90 14.28 -0.98
CA ARG A 70 -8.14 13.50 -1.04
C ARG A 70 -7.86 12.00 -0.88
N ARG A 71 -6.83 11.47 -1.55
CA ARG A 71 -6.46 10.06 -1.47
C ARG A 71 -5.89 9.65 -0.12
N THR A 72 -5.21 10.57 0.55
CA THR A 72 -4.58 10.30 1.85
C THR A 72 -5.54 10.54 3.03
N SER A 73 -6.74 11.05 2.75
CA SER A 73 -7.83 11.07 3.71
C SER A 73 -8.40 9.66 3.84
N PHE A 74 -8.17 9.01 4.98
CA PHE A 74 -8.68 7.65 5.32
C PHE A 74 -10.21 7.58 5.50
N LYS A 75 -10.97 8.48 4.87
CA LYS A 75 -12.43 8.44 4.91
C LYS A 75 -12.91 7.32 4.01
N LEU A 76 -13.42 6.28 4.64
CA LEU A 76 -14.19 5.25 3.95
C LEU A 76 -15.38 5.91 3.22
N PRO A 77 -15.70 5.47 1.99
CA PRO A 77 -16.92 5.90 1.32
C PRO A 77 -18.13 5.57 2.21
N GLU A 78 -19.04 6.53 2.41
CA GLU A 78 -20.12 6.37 3.40
C GLU A 78 -21.05 5.20 3.04
N LYS A 79 -21.56 5.12 1.80
CA LYS A 79 -22.39 4.01 1.27
C LYS A 79 -22.28 3.92 -0.26
N GLY A 80 -22.53 2.73 -0.81
CA GLY A 80 -22.65 2.50 -2.26
C GLY A 80 -21.62 1.56 -2.85
N TRP A 81 -21.56 1.53 -4.19
CA TRP A 81 -20.66 0.69 -4.97
C TRP A 81 -19.17 0.93 -4.67
N ASP A 82 -18.77 2.17 -4.41
CA ASP A 82 -17.39 2.53 -4.09
C ASP A 82 -16.89 1.85 -2.80
N LYS A 83 -17.75 1.74 -1.79
CA LYS A 83 -17.42 1.07 -0.53
C LYS A 83 -17.24 -0.44 -0.75
N LEU A 84 -18.16 -1.04 -1.50
CA LEU A 84 -18.10 -2.47 -1.81
C LEU A 84 -16.84 -2.78 -2.61
N PHE A 85 -16.55 -1.97 -3.64
CA PHE A 85 -15.35 -2.10 -4.46
C PHE A 85 -14.07 -1.95 -3.62
N LEU A 86 -14.00 -0.95 -2.75
CA LEU A 86 -12.84 -0.75 -1.88
C LEU A 86 -12.62 -1.92 -0.92
N LEU A 87 -13.69 -2.45 -0.31
CA LEU A 87 -13.59 -3.61 0.58
C LEU A 87 -13.22 -4.88 -0.18
N SER A 88 -13.87 -5.16 -1.31
CA SER A 88 -13.61 -6.36 -2.10
C SER A 88 -12.19 -6.37 -2.65
N THR A 89 -11.71 -5.25 -3.18
CA THR A 89 -10.32 -5.11 -3.64
C THR A 89 -9.33 -5.24 -2.51
N THR A 90 -9.60 -4.64 -1.34
CA THR A 90 -8.72 -4.79 -0.16
C THR A 90 -8.60 -6.25 0.26
N ILE A 91 -9.72 -6.98 0.34
CA ILE A 91 -9.73 -8.41 0.66
C ILE A 91 -8.95 -9.19 -0.39
N LEU A 92 -9.20 -8.92 -1.68
CA LEU A 92 -8.52 -9.59 -2.78
C LEU A 92 -7.01 -9.39 -2.70
N PHE A 93 -6.54 -8.17 -2.44
CA PHE A 93 -5.12 -7.89 -2.25
C PHE A 93 -4.54 -8.69 -1.08
N VAL A 94 -5.19 -8.69 0.09
CA VAL A 94 -4.73 -9.46 1.25
C VAL A 94 -4.62 -10.95 0.92
N VAL A 95 -5.62 -11.50 0.23
CA VAL A 95 -5.60 -12.91 -0.23
C VAL A 95 -4.42 -13.14 -1.17
N THR A 96 -4.19 -12.27 -2.16
CA THR A 96 -3.03 -12.38 -3.07
C THR A 96 -1.70 -12.34 -2.32
N TYR A 97 -1.55 -11.43 -1.35
CA TYR A 97 -0.34 -11.33 -0.53
C TYR A 97 -0.06 -12.61 0.27
N ILE A 98 -1.09 -13.33 0.69
CA ILE A 98 -0.95 -14.61 1.40
C ILE A 98 -0.71 -15.76 0.42
N LEU A 99 -1.35 -15.75 -0.75
CA LEU A 99 -1.20 -16.81 -1.75
C LEU A 99 0.20 -16.82 -2.38
N MET A 100 0.79 -15.65 -2.66
CA MET A 100 2.14 -15.52 -3.22
C MET A 100 3.21 -16.36 -2.50
N PRO A 101 3.40 -16.23 -1.18
CA PRO A 101 4.36 -17.05 -0.43
C PRO A 101 3.97 -18.51 -0.31
N LEU A 102 2.68 -18.83 -0.21
CA LEU A 102 2.22 -20.22 -0.18
C LEU A 102 2.56 -20.94 -1.49
N ASP A 103 2.37 -20.26 -2.62
CA ASP A 103 2.75 -20.78 -3.92
C ASP A 103 4.28 -20.82 -4.07
N ALA A 104 4.98 -19.68 -4.00
CA ALA A 104 6.39 -19.62 -4.33
C ALA A 104 7.32 -20.39 -3.37
N VAL A 105 6.97 -20.46 -2.07
CA VAL A 105 7.86 -21.05 -1.05
C VAL A 105 7.42 -22.45 -0.64
N ARG A 106 6.12 -22.67 -0.40
CA ARG A 106 5.63 -23.93 0.17
C ARG A 106 5.24 -24.95 -0.89
N TYR A 107 4.31 -24.58 -1.77
CA TYR A 107 3.59 -25.57 -2.57
C TYR A 107 4.02 -25.63 -4.04
N LYS A 108 4.63 -24.56 -4.57
CA LYS A 108 5.15 -24.44 -5.94
C LYS A 108 4.12 -24.82 -7.01
N TRP A 109 2.89 -24.33 -6.88
CA TRP A 109 1.79 -24.64 -7.80
C TRP A 109 1.97 -24.03 -9.18
N SER A 110 2.72 -22.94 -9.30
CA SER A 110 2.95 -22.22 -10.56
C SER A 110 4.23 -22.63 -11.32
N SER A 111 4.89 -23.72 -10.92
CA SER A 111 6.18 -24.16 -11.47
C SER A 111 6.08 -25.20 -12.58
#